data_AF-A0A4Q9Y2C1-F1
#
_entry.id   AF-A0A4Q9Y2C1-F1
#
_cell.length_a   1.000
_cell.length_b   1.000
_cell.length_c   1.000
_cell.angle_alpha   90.00
_cell.angle_beta   90.00
_cell.angle_gamma   90.00
#
_symmetry.space_group_name_H-M   'P 1'
#
loop_
_entity.id
_entity.type
_entity.pdbx_description
1 polymer ?
#
loop_
_entity_poly.entity_id
_entity_poly.type
_entity_poly.pdbx_seq_one_letter_code
_entity_poly.pdbx_strand_id
1 'polypeptide(L)'
;MKKMVNRLLGVALVVASITMLSSVSATANTYYHRTPTKATAKKTYYTTDTKSHTFRANGHYNRWTFKANHDLKNYRNTVWTTTQQTDITLHGKKVRYYWVHNSKNGATGWIWSGYLKPTKPKSAPSIATLVSRMKVAKKAQQIVTVIQNGSSTATLKLWQKNRTGWKNTLTSTSRIGAAGIGNSHEGSSTTPKGVYHLSFAFGKAASARTSGMPYRQIKSNSYWIEDLHDRQYNTWQNRKWANNKNEHLINYTKAAPHNQYQLAIVMDNHGQRNGSGFFIHVKNQWATAGCVSINYNDVRTLLSRLGTKAYIVDVQNQSQLRNY
;
A
#
# COMPACT_ATOMS: atom_id res chain seq x y z
N MET A 1 -41.53 -25.31 -79.86
CA MET A 1 -40.19 -24.72 -79.67
C MET A 1 -39.45 -25.50 -78.58
N LYS A 2 -38.34 -26.16 -78.99
CA LYS A 2 -37.22 -26.75 -78.22
C LYS A 2 -37.59 -27.69 -77.04
N LYS A 3 -37.81 -29.00 -77.31
CA LYS A 3 -36.86 -30.16 -77.30
C LYS A 3 -36.80 -30.85 -75.92
N MET A 4 -37.49 -32.01 -75.73
CA MET A 4 -36.99 -33.41 -75.87
C MET A 4 -35.78 -33.69 -74.95
N VAL A 5 -35.75 -34.66 -74.02
CA VAL A 5 -35.77 -36.14 -74.12
C VAL A 5 -35.83 -36.68 -72.66
N ASN A 6 -36.78 -37.49 -72.19
CA ASN A 6 -37.01 -38.95 -72.29
C ASN A 6 -35.95 -39.90 -71.67
N ARG A 7 -36.43 -40.78 -70.76
CA ARG A 7 -36.01 -42.19 -70.51
C ARG A 7 -34.66 -42.46 -69.80
N LEU A 8 -34.43 -43.54 -69.04
CA LEU A 8 -35.20 -44.59 -68.31
C LEU A 8 -34.10 -45.57 -67.77
N LEU A 9 -34.51 -46.52 -66.90
CA LEU A 9 -33.82 -47.75 -66.40
C LEU A 9 -33.19 -47.62 -65.00
N GLY A 10 -33.58 -48.38 -63.97
CA GLY A 10 -34.61 -49.42 -63.84
C GLY A 10 -34.43 -50.27 -62.56
N VAL A 11 -35.56 -50.82 -62.05
CA VAL A 11 -35.73 -52.15 -61.38
C VAL A 11 -35.11 -52.31 -59.98
N ALA A 12 -35.69 -52.88 -58.90
CA ALA A 12 -36.89 -53.66 -58.54
C ALA A 12 -37.19 -53.44 -57.01
N LEU A 13 -38.44 -53.43 -56.51
CA LEU A 13 -39.18 -54.56 -55.86
C LEU A 13 -38.27 -55.45 -54.95
N VAL A 14 -38.47 -55.69 -53.65
CA VAL A 14 -39.67 -56.19 -52.91
C VAL A 14 -39.47 -56.04 -51.37
N VAL A 15 -40.57 -55.74 -50.68
CA VAL A 15 -41.00 -56.00 -49.28
C VAL A 15 -40.12 -56.90 -48.39
N ALA A 16 -39.84 -56.47 -47.14
CA ALA A 16 -40.07 -57.29 -45.93
C ALA A 16 -39.74 -56.55 -44.61
N SER A 17 -40.74 -56.53 -43.71
CA SER A 17 -40.64 -56.51 -42.23
C SER A 17 -39.84 -55.39 -41.55
N ILE A 18 -40.55 -54.35 -41.09
CA ILE A 18 -40.07 -53.43 -40.06
C ILE A 18 -40.06 -54.21 -38.73
N THR A 19 -38.92 -54.76 -38.36
CA THR A 19 -38.63 -55.08 -36.96
C THR A 19 -38.29 -53.78 -36.25
N MET A 20 -39.10 -53.45 -35.24
CA MET A 20 -38.86 -52.35 -34.31
C MET A 20 -37.58 -52.63 -33.51
N LEU A 21 -36.42 -52.27 -34.07
CA LEU A 21 -35.17 -52.10 -33.33
C LEU A 21 -35.13 -50.65 -32.84
N SER A 22 -35.65 -50.45 -31.64
CA SER A 22 -35.40 -49.25 -30.85
C SER A 22 -33.89 -49.02 -30.78
N SER A 23 -33.40 -48.01 -31.52
CA SER A 23 -32.01 -47.58 -31.48
C SER A 23 -31.74 -46.90 -30.14
N VAL A 24 -31.11 -47.64 -29.24
CA VAL A 24 -30.55 -47.07 -28.02
C VAL A 24 -29.38 -46.18 -28.44
N SER A 25 -29.61 -44.87 -28.54
CA SER A 25 -28.54 -43.90 -28.75
C SER A 25 -27.70 -43.80 -27.47
N ALA A 26 -26.62 -44.59 -27.40
CA ALA A 26 -25.62 -44.48 -26.34
C ALA A 26 -24.82 -43.18 -26.54
N THR A 27 -25.06 -42.17 -25.70
CA THR A 27 -24.20 -40.98 -25.63
C THR A 27 -22.86 -41.37 -25.02
N ALA A 28 -21.81 -41.50 -25.82
CA ALA A 28 -20.46 -41.72 -25.32
C ALA A 28 -20.04 -40.55 -24.41
N ASN A 29 -19.79 -40.81 -23.13
CA ASN A 29 -19.21 -39.80 -22.23
C ASN A 29 -17.84 -39.38 -22.78
N THR A 30 -17.73 -38.14 -23.25
CA THR A 30 -16.45 -37.61 -23.75
C THR A 30 -15.56 -37.29 -22.55
N TYR A 31 -14.47 -38.05 -22.39
CA TYR A 31 -13.46 -37.80 -21.37
C TYR A 31 -12.25 -37.11 -21.99
N TYR A 32 -11.63 -36.24 -21.21
CA TYR A 32 -10.39 -35.56 -21.61
C TYR A 32 -9.25 -35.94 -20.67
N HIS A 33 -8.03 -35.89 -21.20
CA HIS A 33 -6.81 -36.00 -20.41
C HIS A 33 -6.34 -34.60 -20.02
N ARG A 34 -5.98 -34.41 -18.75
CA ARG A 34 -5.30 -33.21 -18.28
C ARG A 34 -4.00 -33.55 -17.57
N THR A 35 -3.08 -32.59 -17.56
CA THR A 35 -1.86 -32.69 -16.75
C THR A 35 -2.17 -32.47 -15.26
N PRO A 36 -1.32 -32.96 -14.35
CA PRO A 36 -1.42 -32.61 -12.93
C PRO A 36 -1.44 -31.09 -12.73
N THR A 37 -2.24 -30.65 -11.76
CA THR A 37 -2.38 -29.22 -11.44
C THR A 37 -1.09 -28.66 -10.88
N LYS A 38 -0.65 -27.50 -11.38
CA LYS A 38 0.53 -26.78 -10.88
C LYS A 38 0.12 -25.42 -10.34
N ALA A 39 0.75 -24.97 -9.25
CA ALA A 39 0.57 -23.61 -8.76
C ALA A 39 1.11 -22.57 -9.75
N THR A 40 0.52 -21.38 -9.76
CA THR A 40 0.99 -20.25 -10.57
C THR A 40 1.23 -19.03 -9.69
N ALA A 41 2.13 -18.14 -10.13
CA ALA A 41 2.17 -16.79 -9.58
C ALA A 41 0.77 -16.15 -9.66
N LYS A 42 0.33 -15.51 -8.57
CA LYS A 42 -0.96 -14.83 -8.54
C LYS A 42 -0.94 -13.68 -9.54
N LYS A 43 -1.80 -13.76 -10.56
CA LYS A 43 -1.97 -12.73 -11.58
C LYS A 43 -3.46 -12.45 -11.75
N THR A 44 -3.78 -11.19 -12.07
CA THR A 44 -5.15 -10.72 -12.24
C THR A 44 -5.50 -10.55 -13.71
N TYR A 45 -6.67 -11.02 -14.09
CA TYR A 45 -7.19 -11.02 -15.45
C TYR A 45 -8.63 -10.54 -15.47
N TYR A 46 -9.08 -10.06 -16.63
CA TYR A 46 -10.50 -9.97 -16.96
C TYR A 46 -10.83 -10.99 -18.04
N THR A 47 -12.07 -11.44 -18.07
CA THR A 47 -12.58 -12.33 -19.12
C THR A 47 -13.01 -11.51 -20.33
N THR A 48 -12.59 -11.92 -21.52
CA THR A 48 -13.03 -11.31 -22.79
C THR A 48 -14.23 -12.02 -23.41
N ASP A 49 -14.48 -13.25 -22.97
CA ASP A 49 -15.53 -14.07 -23.54
C ASP A 49 -16.85 -13.86 -22.78
N THR A 50 -17.95 -13.95 -23.52
CA THR A 50 -19.30 -13.75 -23.00
C THR A 50 -20.25 -14.92 -23.29
N LYS A 51 -19.77 -15.95 -23.98
CA LYS A 51 -20.57 -17.10 -24.42
C LYS A 51 -20.21 -18.38 -23.67
N SER A 52 -18.99 -18.45 -23.14
CA SER A 52 -18.45 -19.61 -22.44
C SER A 52 -18.71 -19.55 -20.95
N HIS A 53 -18.20 -20.57 -20.25
CA HIS A 53 -18.38 -20.78 -18.82
C HIS A 53 -17.03 -21.01 -18.14
N THR A 54 -17.00 -20.85 -16.83
CA THR A 54 -16.02 -21.57 -16.00
C THR A 54 -16.49 -23.01 -15.78
N PHE A 55 -15.55 -23.89 -15.42
CA PHE A 55 -15.84 -25.30 -15.16
C PHE A 55 -15.35 -25.75 -13.77
N ARG A 56 -16.12 -26.62 -13.11
CA ARG A 56 -15.68 -27.27 -11.86
C ARG A 56 -14.57 -28.27 -12.14
N ALA A 57 -13.74 -28.51 -11.12
CA ALA A 57 -12.90 -29.70 -11.11
C ALA A 57 -13.79 -30.95 -11.00
N ASN A 58 -13.78 -31.82 -12.00
CA ASN A 58 -14.56 -33.05 -11.96
C ASN A 58 -13.77 -34.24 -12.53
N GLY A 59 -13.65 -35.30 -11.72
CA GLY A 59 -12.99 -36.55 -12.08
C GLY A 59 -11.46 -36.58 -11.89
N HIS A 60 -10.90 -37.78 -12.06
CA HIS A 60 -9.47 -38.03 -12.09
C HIS A 60 -8.80 -37.32 -13.29
N TYR A 61 -7.50 -36.99 -13.22
CA TYR A 61 -6.83 -36.24 -14.30
C TYR A 61 -6.81 -36.96 -15.66
N ASN A 62 -6.98 -38.29 -15.66
CA ASN A 62 -7.12 -39.10 -16.88
C ASN A 62 -8.56 -39.21 -17.41
N ARG A 63 -9.56 -38.74 -16.65
CA ARG A 63 -10.99 -38.82 -17.00
C ARG A 63 -11.68 -37.50 -16.66
N TRP A 64 -11.11 -36.40 -17.15
CA TRP A 64 -11.66 -35.07 -16.93
C TRP A 64 -12.97 -34.89 -17.69
N THR A 65 -13.94 -34.23 -17.05
CA THR A 65 -15.20 -33.79 -17.69
C THR A 65 -15.43 -32.31 -17.43
N PHE A 66 -15.94 -31.61 -18.44
CA PHE A 66 -16.32 -30.21 -18.31
C PHE A 66 -17.71 -30.11 -17.68
N LYS A 67 -17.77 -29.69 -16.41
CA LYS A 67 -19.02 -29.34 -15.74
C LYS A 67 -19.10 -27.83 -15.54
N ALA A 68 -19.86 -27.15 -16.38
CA ALA A 68 -20.03 -25.70 -16.30
C ALA A 68 -20.58 -25.26 -14.93
N ASN A 69 -20.13 -24.11 -14.42
CA ASN A 69 -20.64 -23.55 -13.15
C ASN A 69 -20.90 -22.05 -13.13
N HIS A 70 -20.23 -21.24 -13.95
CA HIS A 70 -20.52 -19.81 -14.04
C HIS A 70 -20.48 -19.33 -15.49
N ASP A 71 -21.55 -18.67 -15.94
CA ASP A 71 -21.59 -18.03 -17.26
C ASP A 71 -20.74 -16.77 -17.28
N LEU A 72 -19.78 -16.68 -18.20
CA LEU A 72 -18.84 -15.55 -18.25
C LEU A 72 -19.53 -14.20 -18.56
N LYS A 73 -20.71 -14.20 -19.19
CA LYS A 73 -21.53 -12.98 -19.39
C LYS A 73 -21.85 -12.24 -18.10
N ASN A 74 -21.92 -12.94 -16.96
CA ASN A 74 -22.24 -12.36 -15.66
C ASN A 74 -21.02 -11.70 -14.98
N TYR A 75 -19.84 -11.76 -15.62
CA TYR A 75 -18.54 -11.41 -15.02
C TYR A 75 -17.73 -10.40 -15.85
N ARG A 76 -18.38 -9.69 -16.80
CA ARG A 76 -17.75 -8.78 -17.76
C ARG A 76 -16.85 -7.68 -17.16
N ASN A 77 -17.18 -7.22 -15.95
CA ASN A 77 -16.45 -6.16 -15.25
C ASN A 77 -15.78 -6.67 -13.96
N THR A 78 -15.40 -7.95 -13.95
CA THR A 78 -14.81 -8.57 -12.76
C THR A 78 -13.37 -8.97 -12.99
N VAL A 79 -12.61 -8.97 -11.90
CA VAL A 79 -11.20 -9.36 -11.89
C VAL A 79 -11.10 -10.78 -11.33
N TRP A 80 -10.49 -11.64 -12.12
CA TRP A 80 -10.17 -13.03 -11.80
C TRP A 80 -8.71 -13.14 -11.39
N THR A 81 -8.43 -13.77 -10.26
CA THR A 81 -7.06 -14.08 -9.82
C THR A 81 -6.73 -15.53 -10.10
N THR A 82 -5.66 -15.79 -10.83
CA THR A 82 -5.19 -17.17 -11.08
C THR A 82 -4.36 -17.68 -9.91
N THR A 83 -4.60 -18.92 -9.50
CA THR A 83 -3.81 -19.58 -8.44
C THR A 83 -3.16 -20.87 -8.92
N GLN A 84 -3.72 -21.51 -9.95
CA GLN A 84 -3.23 -22.76 -10.49
C GLN A 84 -3.41 -22.84 -12.01
N GLN A 85 -2.71 -23.78 -12.65
CA GLN A 85 -2.83 -24.11 -14.06
C GLN A 85 -2.84 -25.63 -14.31
N THR A 86 -3.46 -26.03 -15.41
CA THR A 86 -3.43 -27.38 -15.98
C THR A 86 -3.53 -27.28 -17.50
N ASP A 87 -3.02 -28.27 -18.22
CA ASP A 87 -3.18 -28.36 -19.67
C ASP A 87 -4.13 -29.52 -19.97
N ILE A 88 -5.18 -29.25 -20.76
CA ILE A 88 -6.19 -30.24 -21.17
C ILE A 88 -5.97 -30.56 -22.64
N THR A 89 -5.93 -31.84 -23.00
CA THR A 89 -5.82 -32.29 -24.38
C THR A 89 -7.20 -32.30 -25.04
N LEU A 90 -7.46 -31.32 -25.92
CA LEU A 90 -8.67 -31.23 -26.75
C LEU A 90 -8.31 -31.53 -28.20
N HIS A 91 -8.96 -32.52 -28.82
CA HIS A 91 -8.73 -32.90 -30.23
C HIS A 91 -7.22 -33.06 -30.56
N GLY A 92 -6.48 -33.75 -29.69
CA GLY A 92 -5.03 -33.97 -29.83
C GLY A 92 -4.14 -32.77 -29.48
N LYS A 93 -4.69 -31.60 -29.12
CA LYS A 93 -3.93 -30.39 -28.78
C LYS A 93 -4.02 -30.06 -27.30
N LYS A 94 -2.88 -29.75 -26.67
CA LYS A 94 -2.85 -29.26 -25.29
C LYS A 94 -3.24 -27.79 -25.24
N VAL A 95 -4.27 -27.46 -24.45
CA VAL A 95 -4.69 -26.09 -24.19
C VAL A 95 -4.62 -25.78 -22.71
N ARG A 96 -4.16 -24.57 -22.37
CA ARG A 96 -3.98 -24.16 -20.98
C ARG A 96 -5.27 -23.69 -20.35
N TYR A 97 -5.56 -24.20 -19.16
CA TYR A 97 -6.62 -23.73 -18.30
C TYR A 97 -6.04 -23.20 -16.99
N TYR A 98 -6.60 -22.10 -16.52
CA TYR A 98 -6.28 -21.53 -15.21
C TYR A 98 -7.42 -21.76 -14.23
N TRP A 99 -7.08 -22.06 -12.99
CA TRP A 99 -8.02 -22.00 -11.88
C TRP A 99 -8.08 -20.55 -11.39
N VAL A 100 -9.27 -19.95 -11.50
CA VAL A 100 -9.50 -18.54 -11.18
C VAL A 100 -10.38 -18.38 -9.96
N HIS A 101 -10.15 -17.29 -9.23
CA HIS A 101 -10.96 -16.85 -8.10
C HIS A 101 -11.38 -15.40 -8.28
N ASN A 102 -12.65 -15.10 -8.00
CA ASN A 102 -13.17 -13.74 -7.91
C ASN A 102 -13.28 -13.33 -6.43
N SER A 103 -12.54 -12.30 -6.02
CA SER A 103 -12.53 -11.85 -4.62
C SER A 103 -13.79 -11.11 -4.19
N LYS A 104 -14.61 -10.61 -5.13
CA LYS A 104 -15.81 -9.82 -4.83
C LYS A 104 -17.02 -10.69 -4.50
N ASN A 105 -17.17 -11.82 -5.18
CA ASN A 105 -18.35 -12.69 -5.03
C ASN A 105 -18.01 -14.16 -4.77
N GLY A 106 -16.72 -14.50 -4.61
CA GLY A 106 -16.27 -15.85 -4.27
C GLY A 106 -16.36 -16.86 -5.43
N ALA A 107 -16.73 -16.44 -6.64
CA ALA A 107 -16.82 -17.34 -7.79
C ALA A 107 -15.47 -17.98 -8.12
N THR A 108 -15.48 -19.26 -8.50
CA THR A 108 -14.27 -20.01 -8.84
C THR A 108 -14.50 -20.95 -10.02
N GLY A 109 -13.43 -21.33 -10.71
CA GLY A 109 -13.51 -22.38 -11.72
C GLY A 109 -12.31 -22.42 -12.65
N TRP A 110 -12.26 -23.45 -13.49
CA TRP A 110 -11.33 -23.55 -14.60
C TRP A 110 -11.82 -22.73 -15.78
N ILE A 111 -10.95 -21.91 -16.33
CA ILE A 111 -11.21 -21.12 -17.53
C ILE A 111 -10.05 -21.29 -18.51
N TRP A 112 -10.36 -21.37 -19.80
CA TRP A 112 -9.34 -21.43 -20.83
C TRP A 112 -8.54 -20.12 -20.85
N SER A 113 -7.21 -20.22 -20.94
CA SER A 113 -6.33 -19.06 -20.89
C SER A 113 -6.58 -18.05 -22.02
N GLY A 114 -7.08 -18.52 -23.17
CA GLY A 114 -7.38 -17.65 -24.32
C GLY A 114 -8.57 -16.70 -24.09
N TYR A 115 -9.39 -16.94 -23.07
CA TYR A 115 -10.46 -16.02 -22.65
C TYR A 115 -10.00 -14.99 -21.63
N LEU A 116 -8.75 -15.08 -21.15
CA LEU A 116 -8.21 -14.18 -20.14
C LEU A 116 -7.29 -13.14 -20.76
N LYS A 117 -7.56 -11.87 -20.46
CA LYS A 117 -6.61 -10.78 -20.73
C LYS A 117 -6.02 -10.26 -19.42
N PRO A 118 -4.68 -10.12 -19.32
CA PRO A 118 -4.04 -9.60 -18.13
C PRO A 118 -4.58 -8.20 -17.80
N THR A 119 -4.98 -7.98 -16.56
CA THR A 119 -5.22 -6.62 -16.09
C THR A 119 -3.89 -5.90 -15.92
N LYS A 120 -3.82 -4.61 -16.30
CA LYS A 120 -2.74 -3.76 -15.81
C LYS A 120 -2.92 -3.64 -14.29
N PRO A 121 -1.90 -3.91 -13.46
CA PRO A 121 -2.02 -3.70 -12.02
C PRO A 121 -2.40 -2.23 -11.80
N LYS A 122 -3.49 -1.98 -11.07
CA LYS A 122 -3.84 -0.63 -10.63
C LYS A 122 -2.69 -0.17 -9.75
N SER A 123 -1.88 0.76 -10.25
CA SER A 123 -0.74 1.29 -9.50
C SER A 123 -1.24 1.80 -8.15
N ALA A 124 -0.54 1.42 -7.08
CA ALA A 124 -0.80 2.01 -5.77
C ALA A 124 -0.72 3.53 -5.95
N PRO A 125 -1.66 4.30 -5.39
CA PRO A 125 -1.63 5.74 -5.56
C PRO A 125 -0.34 6.30 -5.02
N SER A 126 0.21 7.27 -5.74
CA SER A 126 1.45 7.95 -5.34
C SER A 126 1.31 8.54 -3.93
N ILE A 127 2.42 8.68 -3.22
CA ILE A 127 2.41 9.34 -1.89
C ILE A 127 1.83 10.77 -2.00
N ALA A 128 2.07 11.48 -3.10
CA ALA A 128 1.43 12.78 -3.36
C ALA A 128 -0.11 12.71 -3.34
N THR A 129 -0.67 11.66 -3.95
CA THR A 129 -2.13 11.41 -3.96
C THR A 129 -2.64 11.01 -2.58
N LEU A 130 -1.84 10.29 -1.78
CA LEU A 130 -2.19 9.96 -0.41
C LEU A 130 -2.21 11.21 0.45
N VAL A 131 -1.15 12.02 0.38
CA VAL A 131 -1.01 13.30 1.09
C VAL A 131 -2.17 14.24 0.77
N SER A 132 -2.55 14.38 -0.50
CA SER A 132 -3.65 15.27 -0.89
C SER A 132 -5.02 14.86 -0.34
N ARG A 133 -5.20 13.59 0.01
CA ARG A 133 -6.47 13.06 0.54
C ARG A 133 -6.54 13.08 2.07
N MET A 134 -5.45 13.41 2.75
CA MET A 134 -5.42 13.43 4.20
C MET A 134 -6.36 14.52 4.76
N LYS A 135 -7.02 14.25 5.89
CA LYS A 135 -7.85 15.25 6.60
C LYS A 135 -7.00 16.45 7.02
N VAL A 136 -5.76 16.24 7.48
CA VAL A 136 -4.83 17.31 7.84
C VAL A 136 -4.48 18.22 6.65
N ALA A 137 -4.49 17.70 5.42
CA ALA A 137 -4.19 18.47 4.20
C ALA A 137 -5.20 19.59 3.91
N LYS A 138 -6.39 19.54 4.52
CA LYS A 138 -7.39 20.61 4.44
C LYS A 138 -6.93 21.89 5.15
N LYS A 139 -6.18 21.77 6.25
CA LYS A 139 -5.70 22.90 7.06
C LYS A 139 -4.20 23.18 6.94
N ALA A 140 -3.42 22.22 6.42
CA ALA A 140 -1.98 22.35 6.26
C ALA A 140 -1.57 23.12 5.00
N GLN A 141 -0.43 23.81 5.08
CA GLN A 141 0.33 24.34 3.94
C GLN A 141 1.61 23.54 3.70
N GLN A 142 2.15 22.93 4.75
CA GLN A 142 3.27 22.01 4.70
C GLN A 142 2.94 20.73 5.45
N ILE A 143 3.30 19.58 4.88
CA ILE A 143 3.18 18.28 5.53
C ILE A 143 4.53 17.59 5.44
N VAL A 144 5.05 17.17 6.58
CA VAL A 144 6.19 16.27 6.70
C VAL A 144 5.65 14.86 6.84
N THR A 145 5.96 13.94 5.93
CA THR A 145 5.63 12.52 6.12
C THR A 145 6.88 11.77 6.54
N VAL A 146 6.80 10.96 7.58
CA VAL A 146 7.87 10.03 7.98
C VAL A 146 7.32 8.62 7.89
N ILE A 147 7.88 7.84 6.96
CA ILE A 147 7.42 6.49 6.66
C ILE A 147 8.54 5.52 7.03
N GLN A 148 8.29 4.65 8.01
CA GLN A 148 9.23 3.64 8.45
C GLN A 148 9.66 2.73 7.29
N ASN A 149 10.96 2.44 7.21
CA ASN A 149 11.55 1.58 6.17
C ASN A 149 12.64 0.63 6.71
N GLY A 150 12.75 0.51 8.04
CA GLY A 150 13.62 -0.42 8.76
C GLY A 150 13.23 -0.47 10.24
N SER A 151 14.05 -1.09 11.09
CA SER A 151 13.76 -1.20 12.54
C SER A 151 13.73 0.17 13.23
N SER A 152 14.77 0.97 13.01
CA SER A 152 14.92 2.31 13.58
C SER A 152 15.24 3.37 12.51
N THR A 153 14.78 3.14 11.28
CA THR A 153 14.96 4.05 10.13
C THR A 153 13.64 4.35 9.43
N ALA A 154 13.56 5.55 8.86
CA ALA A 154 12.43 5.98 8.06
C ALA A 154 12.86 6.90 6.91
N THR A 155 11.94 7.14 5.97
CA THR A 155 12.08 8.18 4.96
C THR A 155 11.23 9.39 5.34
N LEU A 156 11.87 10.55 5.51
CA LEU A 156 11.21 11.83 5.70
C LEU A 156 11.01 12.53 4.35
N LYS A 157 9.81 13.07 4.11
CA LYS A 157 9.53 13.94 2.95
C LYS A 157 8.79 15.20 3.36
N LEU A 158 9.18 16.34 2.78
CA LEU A 158 8.44 17.60 2.89
C LEU A 158 7.56 17.81 1.66
N TRP A 159 6.26 17.87 1.90
CA TRP A 159 5.24 18.21 0.92
C TRP A 159 4.80 19.66 1.12
N GLN A 160 4.87 20.46 0.06
CA GLN A 160 4.37 21.83 0.06
C GLN A 160 3.13 21.92 -0.82
N LYS A 161 2.09 22.59 -0.30
CA LYS A 161 0.88 22.88 -1.06
C LYS A 161 1.15 23.98 -2.07
N ASN A 162 0.71 23.78 -3.30
CA ASN A 162 0.73 24.77 -4.37
C ASN A 162 -0.67 24.85 -5.03
N ARG A 163 -0.80 25.62 -6.12
CA ARG A 163 -2.08 25.81 -6.82
C ARG A 163 -2.66 24.51 -7.41
N THR A 164 -1.80 23.55 -7.78
CA THR A 164 -2.19 22.31 -8.49
C THR A 164 -2.22 21.08 -7.60
N GLY A 165 -1.78 21.18 -6.34
CA GLY A 165 -1.79 20.08 -5.38
C GLY A 165 -0.62 20.13 -4.40
N TRP A 166 -0.05 18.97 -4.09
CA TRP A 166 1.06 18.81 -3.16
C TRP A 166 2.33 18.40 -3.91
N LYS A 167 3.41 19.15 -3.74
CA LYS A 167 4.72 18.88 -4.34
C LYS A 167 5.71 18.43 -3.27
N ASN A 168 6.41 17.32 -3.52
CA ASN A 168 7.56 16.94 -2.71
C ASN A 168 8.72 17.89 -3.00
N THR A 169 9.32 18.47 -1.97
CA THR A 169 10.42 19.43 -2.11
C THR A 169 11.68 19.02 -1.35
N LEU A 170 11.59 18.06 -0.42
CA LEU A 170 12.73 17.51 0.31
C LEU A 170 12.47 16.03 0.55
N THR A 171 13.48 15.19 0.34
CA THR A 171 13.48 13.78 0.77
C THR A 171 14.77 13.53 1.53
N SER A 172 14.68 12.93 2.71
CA SER A 172 15.82 12.62 3.55
C SER A 172 15.69 11.26 4.20
N THR A 173 16.82 10.58 4.40
CA THR A 173 16.87 9.39 5.25
C THR A 173 16.89 9.83 6.70
N SER A 174 16.12 9.15 7.54
CA SER A 174 15.95 9.54 8.94
C SER A 174 16.18 8.37 9.89
N ARG A 175 16.63 8.69 11.11
CA ARG A 175 16.59 7.79 12.26
C ARG A 175 15.35 8.14 13.09
N ILE A 176 14.74 7.11 13.64
CA ILE A 176 13.54 7.20 14.49
C ILE A 176 13.81 6.45 15.80
N GLY A 177 12.80 6.35 16.66
CA GLY A 177 12.84 5.55 17.88
C GLY A 177 13.42 4.16 17.66
N ALA A 178 14.21 3.66 18.61
CA ALA A 178 14.76 2.30 18.54
C ALA A 178 13.69 1.21 18.38
N ALA A 179 12.48 1.44 18.90
CA ALA A 179 11.31 0.56 18.76
C ALA A 179 10.47 0.84 17.50
N GLY A 180 10.89 1.77 16.63
CA GLY A 180 10.18 2.15 15.42
C GLY A 180 9.08 3.20 15.66
N ILE A 181 8.09 3.23 14.76
CA ILE A 181 6.90 4.10 14.84
C ILE A 181 5.72 3.31 15.41
N GLY A 182 5.07 3.83 16.45
CA GLY A 182 3.99 3.11 17.12
C GLY A 182 3.32 3.89 18.24
N ASN A 183 2.65 3.17 19.14
CA ASN A 183 2.15 3.74 20.39
C ASN A 183 3.34 4.07 21.30
N SER A 184 3.39 5.29 21.79
CA SER A 184 4.47 5.80 22.65
C SER A 184 3.93 6.17 24.03
N HIS A 185 4.83 6.22 24.99
CA HIS A 185 4.61 6.74 26.34
C HIS A 185 5.93 7.31 26.88
N GLU A 186 5.88 7.97 28.04
CA GLU A 186 7.07 8.47 28.73
C GLU A 186 8.09 7.34 28.93
N GLY A 187 9.35 7.58 28.62
CA GLY A 187 10.43 6.59 28.68
C GLY A 187 10.41 5.49 27.60
N SER A 188 9.44 5.48 26.67
CA SER A 188 9.48 4.57 25.52
C SER A 188 10.45 5.08 24.44
N SER A 189 11.17 4.17 23.77
CA SER A 189 12.01 4.49 22.61
C SER A 189 11.23 4.43 21.28
N THR A 190 9.99 4.91 21.27
CA THR A 190 9.05 4.77 20.15
C THR A 190 8.72 6.15 19.57
N THR A 191 8.87 6.33 18.26
CA THR A 191 8.37 7.54 17.60
C THR A 191 6.85 7.50 17.57
N PRO A 192 6.16 8.55 18.06
CA PRO A 192 4.72 8.53 18.21
C PRO A 192 4.04 8.45 16.84
N LYS A 193 3.29 7.39 16.57
CA LYS A 193 2.47 7.28 15.37
C LYS A 193 1.34 8.31 15.44
N GLY A 194 1.10 9.05 14.35
CA GLY A 194 -0.01 10.00 14.34
C GLY A 194 0.23 11.22 13.46
N VAL A 195 -0.54 12.27 13.75
CA VAL A 195 -0.40 13.59 13.12
C VAL A 195 -0.18 14.65 14.20
N TYR A 196 0.87 15.43 14.06
CA TYR A 196 1.29 16.43 15.05
C TYR A 196 1.53 17.78 14.38
N HIS A 197 1.21 18.87 15.09
CA HIS A 197 1.54 20.21 14.60
C HIS A 197 3.05 20.46 14.78
N LEU A 198 3.67 21.15 13.82
CA LEU A 198 5.04 21.63 13.98
C LEU A 198 4.96 23.06 14.50
N SER A 199 5.14 23.23 15.81
CA SER A 199 4.72 24.47 16.51
C SER A 199 5.76 25.58 16.48
N PHE A 200 7.02 25.27 16.78
CA PHE A 200 8.15 26.19 16.64
C PHE A 200 9.45 25.43 16.45
N ALA A 201 10.48 26.15 16.00
CA ALA A 201 11.83 25.65 15.91
C ALA A 201 12.71 26.22 17.02
N PHE A 202 13.79 25.54 17.34
CA PHE A 202 14.78 26.01 18.29
C PHE A 202 16.19 25.56 17.92
N GLY A 203 17.19 26.17 18.53
CA GLY A 203 18.57 25.75 18.36
C GLY A 203 19.57 26.68 19.04
N LYS A 204 20.85 26.44 18.83
CA LYS A 204 21.93 27.21 19.48
C LYS A 204 22.17 28.59 18.86
N ALA A 205 21.91 28.73 17.57
CA ALA A 205 22.08 30.00 16.87
C ALA A 205 21.08 31.04 17.39
N ALA A 206 21.43 32.32 17.32
CA ALA A 206 20.52 33.41 17.70
C ALA A 206 19.28 33.50 16.78
N SER A 207 19.41 33.04 15.54
CA SER A 207 18.32 33.00 14.56
C SER A 207 18.49 31.84 13.58
N ALA A 208 17.40 31.49 12.91
CA ALA A 208 17.37 30.55 11.80
C ALA A 208 16.41 31.04 10.72
N ARG A 209 16.70 30.71 9.45
CA ARG A 209 15.81 31.02 8.34
C ARG A 209 14.57 30.13 8.41
N THR A 210 13.40 30.74 8.46
CA THR A 210 12.10 30.05 8.44
C THR A 210 11.16 30.69 7.40
N SER A 211 10.04 30.03 7.11
CA SER A 211 8.97 30.61 6.28
C SER A 211 7.81 31.15 7.13
N GLY A 212 8.14 31.73 8.30
CA GLY A 212 7.16 32.25 9.27
C GLY A 212 6.93 31.35 10.48
N MET A 213 7.63 30.21 10.59
CA MET A 213 7.66 29.42 11.81
C MET A 213 8.43 30.18 12.91
N PRO A 214 7.90 30.29 14.15
CA PRO A 214 8.62 30.89 15.28
C PRO A 214 9.92 30.13 15.58
N TYR A 215 10.94 30.87 16.03
CA TYR A 215 12.24 30.32 16.40
C TYR A 215 12.65 30.74 17.81
N ARG A 216 13.25 29.82 18.58
CA ARG A 216 13.78 30.09 19.93
C ARG A 216 15.27 29.72 20.02
N GLN A 217 16.10 30.64 20.49
CA GLN A 217 17.47 30.31 20.86
C GLN A 217 17.49 29.56 22.19
N ILE A 218 18.26 28.47 22.26
CA ILE A 218 18.55 27.75 23.51
C ILE A 218 19.42 28.65 24.40
N LYS A 219 18.99 28.83 25.66
CA LYS A 219 19.72 29.54 26.71
C LYS A 219 20.24 28.56 27.75
N SER A 220 21.10 29.04 28.64
CA SER A 220 21.63 28.26 29.78
C SER A 220 20.57 27.78 30.76
N ASN A 221 19.35 28.29 30.66
CA ASN A 221 18.22 27.96 31.54
C ASN A 221 17.04 27.34 30.78
N SER A 222 17.25 26.88 29.54
CA SER A 222 16.20 26.32 28.69
C SER A 222 16.02 24.82 28.91
N TYR A 223 14.81 24.43 29.27
CA TYR A 223 14.41 23.05 29.54
C TYR A 223 13.20 22.65 28.69
N TRP A 224 13.14 21.39 28.29
CA TRP A 224 11.87 20.74 27.97
C TRP A 224 11.39 19.99 29.21
N ILE A 225 10.17 20.28 29.66
CA ILE A 225 9.62 19.68 30.88
C ILE A 225 9.01 18.32 30.56
N GLU A 226 9.48 17.27 31.21
CA GLU A 226 9.10 15.87 30.97
C GLU A 226 8.64 15.16 32.25
N ASP A 227 8.76 15.79 33.42
CA ASP A 227 8.17 15.22 34.64
C ASP A 227 6.63 15.29 34.56
N LEU A 228 5.99 14.11 34.57
CA LEU A 228 4.53 13.97 34.56
C LEU A 228 3.82 14.65 35.73
N HIS A 229 4.54 14.96 36.82
CA HIS A 229 3.99 15.65 37.98
C HIS A 229 4.15 17.18 37.89
N ASP A 230 4.84 17.69 36.88
CA ASP A 230 4.99 19.12 36.66
C ASP A 230 3.77 19.67 35.89
N ARG A 231 3.21 20.79 36.37
CA ARG A 231 2.06 21.44 35.73
C ARG A 231 2.37 21.96 34.32
N GLN A 232 3.65 22.14 33.99
CA GLN A 232 4.10 22.56 32.67
C GLN A 232 4.63 21.37 31.84
N TYR A 233 4.21 20.14 32.16
CA TYR A 233 4.59 18.93 31.44
C TYR A 233 4.44 19.08 29.91
N ASN A 234 5.43 18.55 29.21
CA ASN A 234 5.58 18.55 27.76
C ASN A 234 5.57 19.95 27.13
N THR A 235 6.29 20.88 27.75
CA THR A 235 6.47 22.24 27.23
C THR A 235 7.90 22.73 27.40
N TRP A 236 8.29 23.69 26.56
CA TRP A 236 9.52 24.45 26.75
C TRP A 236 9.38 25.46 27.88
N GLN A 237 10.31 25.46 28.84
CA GLN A 237 10.38 26.44 29.92
C GLN A 237 11.80 27.01 30.07
N ASN A 238 11.88 28.29 30.42
CA ASN A 238 13.13 28.91 30.85
C ASN A 238 13.11 29.02 32.38
N ARG A 239 13.84 28.14 33.08
CA ARG A 239 13.82 28.02 34.55
C ARG A 239 15.24 27.99 35.10
N LYS A 240 15.45 28.56 36.29
CA LYS A 240 16.74 28.48 36.99
C LYS A 240 17.14 27.04 37.32
N TRP A 241 16.16 26.17 37.53
CA TRP A 241 16.36 24.76 37.84
C TRP A 241 15.14 23.93 37.41
N ALA A 242 15.38 22.70 36.99
CA ALA A 242 14.37 21.65 36.83
C ALA A 242 15.00 20.32 37.27
N ASN A 243 14.19 19.38 37.76
CA ASN A 243 14.69 18.08 38.19
C ASN A 243 15.23 17.24 37.00
N ASN A 244 15.92 16.15 37.31
CA ASN A 244 16.64 15.31 36.35
C ASN A 244 15.76 14.55 35.35
N LYS A 245 14.43 14.54 35.51
CA LYS A 245 13.53 13.97 34.49
C LYS A 245 13.37 14.90 33.30
N ASN A 246 13.64 16.19 33.48
CA ASN A 246 13.46 17.20 32.44
C ASN A 246 14.72 17.34 31.59
N GLU A 247 14.51 17.59 30.31
CA GLU A 247 15.60 17.72 29.36
C GLU A 247 16.24 19.11 29.44
N HIS A 248 17.50 19.20 29.86
CA HIS A 248 18.25 20.45 29.84
C HIS A 248 18.89 20.69 28.47
N LEU A 249 18.26 21.53 27.66
CA LEU A 249 18.54 21.61 26.21
C LEU A 249 19.95 22.09 25.87
N ILE A 250 20.56 22.91 26.72
CA ILE A 250 21.93 23.38 26.53
C ILE A 250 22.98 22.29 26.75
N ASN A 251 22.67 21.25 27.56
CA ASN A 251 23.61 20.17 27.91
C ASN A 251 23.93 19.27 26.72
N TYR A 252 23.07 19.27 25.70
CA TYR A 252 23.36 18.65 24.42
C TYR A 252 24.48 19.44 23.78
N THR A 253 25.72 19.03 24.05
CA THR A 253 26.95 19.71 23.62
C THR A 253 27.77 18.86 22.66
N LYS A 254 27.65 17.52 22.71
CA LYS A 254 28.41 16.57 21.88
C LYS A 254 27.53 15.54 21.15
N ALA A 255 27.67 15.46 19.82
CA ALA A 255 27.75 14.24 19.01
C ALA A 255 28.10 14.64 17.56
N ALA A 256 29.03 13.93 16.93
CA ALA A 256 29.62 14.23 15.62
C ALA A 256 28.63 14.26 14.43
N PRO A 257 28.93 14.93 13.31
CA PRO A 257 29.70 16.18 13.15
C PRO A 257 28.88 17.43 13.54
N HIS A 258 27.61 17.24 13.93
CA HIS A 258 26.72 18.31 14.34
C HIS A 258 25.89 17.90 15.55
N ASN A 259 25.76 18.84 16.49
CA ASN A 259 24.98 18.68 17.70
C ASN A 259 23.49 18.41 17.42
N GLN A 260 22.86 17.50 18.17
CA GLN A 260 21.43 17.19 18.09
C GLN A 260 20.56 18.46 18.01
N TYR A 261 20.80 19.41 18.91
CA TYR A 261 20.05 20.66 19.03
C TYR A 261 20.81 21.86 18.46
N GLN A 262 21.72 21.63 17.51
CA GLN A 262 22.16 22.70 16.63
C GLN A 262 20.95 23.37 15.96
N LEU A 263 19.99 22.54 15.54
CA LEU A 263 18.70 22.96 15.02
C LEU A 263 17.66 21.86 15.24
N ALA A 264 16.48 22.21 15.73
CA ALA A 264 15.38 21.29 15.97
C ALA A 264 14.02 21.95 15.73
N ILE A 265 13.00 21.13 15.49
CA ILE A 265 11.61 21.54 15.25
C ILE A 265 10.73 20.72 16.19
N VAL A 266 9.84 21.39 16.92
CA VAL A 266 8.94 20.74 17.87
C VAL A 266 7.84 19.97 17.16
N MET A 267 7.69 18.69 17.49
CA MET A 267 6.52 17.88 17.14
C MET A 267 5.53 17.96 18.30
N ASP A 268 4.51 18.78 18.17
CA ASP A 268 3.62 19.11 19.26
C ASP A 268 2.57 18.00 19.50
N ASN A 269 2.83 17.18 20.51
CA ASN A 269 1.91 16.16 21.04
C ASN A 269 1.29 16.58 22.38
N HIS A 270 1.30 17.87 22.72
CA HIS A 270 0.72 18.37 23.96
C HIS A 270 -0.75 17.93 24.10
N GLY A 271 -1.11 17.42 25.28
CA GLY A 271 -2.45 16.92 25.57
C GLY A 271 -2.72 15.45 25.19
N GLN A 272 -1.82 14.78 24.45
CA GLN A 272 -2.00 13.36 24.10
C GLN A 272 -1.47 12.40 25.17
N ARG A 273 -0.64 12.89 26.11
CA ARG A 273 -0.04 12.10 27.21
C ARG A 273 0.63 10.78 26.73
N ASN A 274 1.22 10.79 25.55
CA ASN A 274 1.90 9.65 24.92
C ASN A 274 3.42 9.84 24.88
N GLY A 275 3.98 10.48 25.91
CA GLY A 275 5.40 10.88 26.02
C GLY A 275 5.61 12.37 25.76
N SER A 276 6.86 12.82 25.93
CA SER A 276 7.28 14.21 25.71
C SER A 276 8.55 14.29 24.84
N GLY A 277 8.99 15.52 24.54
CA GLY A 277 10.32 15.76 23.98
C GLY A 277 10.49 15.28 22.54
N PHE A 278 9.40 15.17 21.77
CA PHE A 278 9.48 14.72 20.39
C PHE A 278 9.82 15.86 19.43
N PHE A 279 10.97 15.74 18.76
CA PHE A 279 11.47 16.75 17.85
C PHE A 279 11.91 16.14 16.52
N ILE A 280 11.90 16.97 15.47
CA ILE A 280 12.74 16.75 14.30
C ILE A 280 14.07 17.45 14.56
N HIS A 281 15.19 16.72 14.64
CA HIS A 281 16.48 17.30 15.00
C HIS A 281 17.63 16.81 14.14
N VAL A 282 18.84 17.33 14.38
CA VAL A 282 20.04 16.93 13.64
C VAL A 282 20.43 15.50 13.99
N LYS A 283 20.65 14.68 12.97
CA LYS A 283 21.05 13.28 13.08
C LYS A 283 22.41 13.13 13.72
N ASN A 284 22.50 12.16 14.64
CA ASN A 284 23.73 11.55 15.11
C ASN A 284 23.80 10.09 14.60
N GLN A 285 24.77 9.30 15.05
CA GLN A 285 24.95 7.93 14.52
C GLN A 285 23.93 6.90 15.03
N TRP A 286 23.05 7.25 15.97
CA TRP A 286 22.26 6.28 16.73
C TRP A 286 20.76 6.32 16.39
N ALA A 287 20.00 5.35 16.91
CA ALA A 287 18.54 5.48 16.96
C ALA A 287 18.16 6.56 17.98
N THR A 288 17.00 7.18 17.84
CA THR A 288 16.52 8.17 18.81
C THR A 288 15.74 7.48 19.94
N ALA A 289 15.39 8.24 20.99
CA ALA A 289 14.41 7.82 21.98
C ALA A 289 12.95 8.04 21.52
N GLY A 290 12.72 8.50 20.28
CA GLY A 290 11.37 8.76 19.75
C GLY A 290 11.30 9.98 18.82
N CYS A 291 12.31 10.86 18.87
CA CYS A 291 12.49 11.91 17.88
C CYS A 291 12.68 11.39 16.45
N VAL A 292 12.56 12.28 15.47
CA VAL A 292 12.97 12.03 14.08
C VAL A 292 14.25 12.79 13.82
N SER A 293 15.30 12.15 13.31
CA SER A 293 16.57 12.83 13.04
C SER A 293 17.06 12.67 11.62
N ILE A 294 17.48 13.80 11.02
CA ILE A 294 17.97 13.92 9.63
C ILE A 294 19.26 14.74 9.57
N ASN A 295 19.97 14.71 8.43
CA ASN A 295 21.22 15.45 8.29
C ASN A 295 21.01 16.96 8.52
N TYR A 296 22.02 17.66 9.05
CA TYR A 296 21.93 19.08 9.40
C TYR A 296 21.44 19.98 8.25
N ASN A 297 21.97 19.77 7.03
CA ASN A 297 21.55 20.52 5.85
C ASN A 297 20.09 20.26 5.47
N ASP A 298 19.57 19.06 5.74
CA ASP A 298 18.17 18.73 5.51
C ASP A 298 17.27 19.39 6.56
N VAL A 299 17.69 19.46 7.84
CA VAL A 299 16.95 20.22 8.88
C VAL A 299 16.90 21.70 8.51
N ARG A 300 18.02 22.29 8.06
CA ARG A 300 18.07 23.68 7.59
C ARG A 300 17.12 23.92 6.41
N THR A 301 17.16 23.02 5.42
CA THR A 301 16.31 23.11 4.23
C THR A 301 14.83 22.97 4.60
N LEU A 302 14.52 21.99 5.46
CA LEU A 302 13.19 21.77 6.01
C LEU A 302 12.68 23.04 6.70
N LEU A 303 13.40 23.54 7.71
CA LEU A 303 12.99 24.70 8.50
C LEU A 303 12.79 25.95 7.65
N SER A 304 13.65 26.18 6.65
CA SER A 304 13.54 27.33 5.75
C SER A 304 12.22 27.40 4.97
N ARG A 305 11.47 26.29 4.93
CA ARG A 305 10.20 26.14 4.21
C ARG A 305 8.99 25.94 5.13
N LEU A 306 9.20 25.79 6.43
CA LEU A 306 8.12 25.62 7.38
C LEU A 306 7.57 26.98 7.85
N GLY A 307 6.25 27.10 7.80
CA GLY A 307 5.49 28.20 8.39
C GLY A 307 4.61 27.72 9.54
N THR A 308 3.57 28.48 9.88
CA THR A 308 2.68 28.18 11.01
C THR A 308 1.67 27.06 10.74
N LYS A 309 1.40 26.71 9.48
CA LYS A 309 0.44 25.66 9.07
C LYS A 309 1.18 24.37 8.64
N ALA A 310 2.20 24.01 9.40
CA ALA A 310 3.03 22.83 9.16
C ALA A 310 2.64 21.67 10.10
N TYR A 311 2.58 20.46 9.56
CA TYR A 311 2.25 19.24 10.31
C TYR A 311 3.20 18.11 9.94
N ILE A 312 3.42 17.18 10.86
CA ILE A 312 4.12 15.91 10.62
C ILE A 312 3.14 14.74 10.72
N VAL A 313 3.31 13.73 9.88
CA VAL A 313 2.54 12.49 9.86
C VAL A 313 3.50 11.30 9.88
N ASP A 314 3.50 10.58 11.00
CA ASP A 314 4.40 9.46 11.27
C ASP A 314 3.66 8.13 11.14
N VAL A 315 4.12 7.28 10.24
CA VAL A 315 3.46 6.02 9.91
C VAL A 315 4.42 4.86 9.68
N GLN A 316 3.97 3.65 9.99
CA GLN A 316 4.74 2.43 9.81
C GLN A 316 4.82 2.00 8.34
N ASN A 317 3.85 2.42 7.53
CA ASN A 317 3.84 2.17 6.09
C ASN A 317 2.98 3.21 5.36
N GLN A 318 3.21 3.38 4.06
CA GLN A 318 2.57 4.43 3.28
C GLN A 318 1.03 4.34 3.23
N SER A 319 0.43 3.15 3.36
CA SER A 319 -1.03 3.01 3.23
C SER A 319 -1.78 3.65 4.42
N GLN A 320 -1.13 3.71 5.58
CA GLN A 320 -1.64 4.33 6.80
C GLN A 320 -1.80 5.86 6.68
N LEU A 321 -1.15 6.52 5.71
CA LEU A 321 -1.32 7.96 5.49
C LEU A 321 -2.79 8.33 5.28
N ARG A 322 -3.60 7.43 4.70
CA ARG A 322 -5.03 7.68 4.44
C ARG A 322 -5.88 7.93 5.70
N ASN A 323 -5.34 7.62 6.88
CA ASN A 323 -6.07 7.68 8.14
C ASN A 323 -6.00 9.07 8.80
N TYR A 324 -5.15 9.98 8.30
CA TYR A 324 -4.90 11.31 8.86
C TYR A 324 -5.35 12.39 7.88
#